data_AF-A0ABD5RZZ2-F1
#
_entry.id   AF-A0ABD5RZZ2-F1
#
_cell.length_a   1.000
_cell.length_b   1.000
_cell.length_c   1.000
_cell.angle_alpha   90.00
_cell.angle_beta   90.00
_cell.angle_gamma   90.00
#
_symmetry.space_group_name_H-M   'P 1'
#
loop_
_entity.id
_entity.type
_entity.pdbx_description
1 polymer ?
#
loop_
_entity_poly.entity_id
_entity_poly.type
_entity_poly.pdbx_seq_one_letter_code
_entity_poly.pdbx_strand_id
1 'polypeptide(L)' 'GATGAVVVTDWPEFLDLDDEFDAMATPVVVDGRRIVERREGLVYEGLTW' A
#
# COMPACT_ATOMS: atom_id res chain seq x y z
N GLY A 1 -6.81 7.52 -11.35
CA GLY A 1 -6.26 6.86 -10.15
C GLY A 1 -5.08 6.00 -10.55
N ALA A 2 -4.23 5.64 -9.60
CA ALA A 2 -3.19 4.64 -9.82
C ALA A 2 -3.81 3.25 -10.03
N THR A 3 -3.03 2.33 -10.62
CA THR A 3 -3.39 0.91 -10.74
C THR A 3 -2.75 0.06 -9.63
N GLY A 4 -1.86 0.66 -8.83
CA GLY A 4 -1.19 0.04 -7.70
C GLY A 4 -0.11 0.96 -7.14
N ALA A 5 0.40 0.62 -5.97
CA ALA A 5 1.47 1.36 -5.29
C ALA A 5 2.60 0.42 -4.85
N VAL A 6 3.82 0.94 -4.85
CA VAL A 6 5.01 0.24 -4.34
C VAL A 6 5.66 1.11 -3.28
N VAL A 7 5.73 0.61 -2.05
CA VAL A 7 6.34 1.31 -0.91
C VAL A 7 7.81 0.91 -0.81
N VAL A 8 8.70 1.84 -1.13
CA VAL A 8 10.16 1.63 -1.17
C VAL A 8 10.92 2.40 -0.09
N THR A 9 10.23 3.25 0.65
CA THR A 9 10.75 4.09 1.74
C THR A 9 9.74 4.12 2.89
N ASP A 10 10.21 4.34 4.11
CA ASP A 10 9.44 4.25 5.36
C ASP A 10 9.08 5.62 5.93
N TRP A 11 8.61 6.52 5.06
CA TRP A 11 8.13 7.83 5.48
C TRP A 11 6.88 7.68 6.36
N PRO A 12 6.81 8.33 7.53
CA PRO A 12 5.64 8.27 8.42
C PRO A 12 4.32 8.61 7.72
N GLU A 13 4.37 9.48 6.72
CA GLU A 13 3.22 9.90 5.92
C GLU A 13 2.56 8.74 5.15
N PHE A 14 3.28 7.64 4.91
CA PHE A 14 2.72 6.48 4.21
C PHE A 14 1.80 5.63 5.08
N LEU A 15 1.78 5.86 6.40
CA LEU A 15 0.85 5.23 7.32
C LEU A 15 -0.60 5.69 7.10
N ASP A 16 -0.78 6.87 6.49
CA ASP A 16 -2.08 7.53 6.36
C ASP A 16 -2.66 7.49 4.93
N LEU A 17 -2.15 6.63 4.05
CA LEU A 17 -2.52 6.57 2.62
C LEU A 17 -3.77 5.70 2.29
N ASP A 18 -4.57 5.42 3.30
CA ASP A 18 -5.73 4.53 3.21
C ASP A 18 -6.76 4.99 2.15
N ASP A 19 -7.05 6.28 2.11
CA ASP A 19 -8.01 6.87 1.15
C ASP A 19 -7.44 6.86 -0.28
N GLU A 20 -6.13 7.06 -0.42
CA GLU A 20 -5.43 6.99 -1.70
C GLU A 20 -5.45 5.57 -2.27
N PHE A 21 -5.33 4.56 -1.40
CA PHE A 21 -5.44 3.16 -1.81
C PHE A 21 -6.86 2.83 -2.28
N ASP A 22 -7.89 3.36 -1.62
CA ASP A 22 -9.29 3.19 -2.03
C ASP A 22 -9.62 3.88 -3.35
N ALA A 23 -8.96 4.99 -3.64
CA ALA A 23 -9.12 5.71 -4.90
C ALA A 23 -8.43 5.03 -6.09
N MET A 24 -7.66 3.95 -5.88
CA MET A 24 -7.00 3.22 -6.95
C MET A 24 -7.99 2.43 -7.81
N ALA A 25 -7.74 2.37 -9.12
CA ALA A 25 -8.54 1.57 -10.04
C ALA A 25 -8.38 0.06 -9.79
N THR A 26 -7.25 -0.34 -9.21
CA THR A 26 -7.00 -1.69 -8.70
C THR A 26 -6.16 -1.55 -7.44
N PRO A 27 -6.71 -1.82 -6.25
CA PRO A 27 -6.03 -1.55 -4.99
C PRO A 27 -4.99 -2.63 -4.69
N VAL A 28 -3.86 -2.59 -5.40
CA VAL A 28 -2.69 -3.46 -5.17
C VAL A 28 -1.57 -2.65 -4.52
N VAL A 29 -1.08 -3.10 -3.37
CA VAL A 29 0.04 -2.49 -2.65
C VAL A 29 1.15 -3.52 -2.45
N VAL A 30 2.32 -3.20 -2.97
CA VAL A 30 3.56 -3.96 -2.73
C VAL A 30 4.38 -3.20 -1.69
N ASP A 31 4.50 -3.75 -0.49
CA ASP A 31 5.17 -3.12 0.63
C ASP A 31 6.57 -3.71 0.87
N GLY A 32 7.60 -2.97 0.46
CA GLY A 32 9.00 -3.32 0.69
C GLY A 32 9.55 -2.90 2.04
N ARG A 33 8.77 -2.18 2.85
CA ARG A 33 9.20 -1.60 4.13
C ARG A 33 8.42 -2.10 5.34
N ARG A 34 7.31 -2.81 5.11
CA ARG A 34 6.43 -3.39 6.13
C ARG A 34 5.86 -2.32 7.07
N ILE A 35 5.32 -1.25 6.46
CA ILE A 35 4.73 -0.12 7.19
C ILE A 35 3.22 0.01 6.93
N VAL A 36 2.71 -0.59 5.85
CA VAL A 36 1.29 -0.52 5.50
C VAL A 36 0.54 -1.63 6.22
N GLU A 37 -0.56 -1.28 6.89
CA GLU A 37 -1.43 -2.26 7.54
C GLU A 37 -2.31 -2.98 6.53
N ARG A 38 -2.41 -4.31 6.66
CA ARG A 38 -3.28 -5.11 5.80
C ARG A 38 -4.74 -4.89 6.20
N ARG A 39 -5.58 -4.63 5.19
CA ARG A 39 -7.02 -4.39 5.33
C ARG A 39 -7.83 -5.12 4.25
N GLU A 40 -9.13 -5.25 4.48
CA GLU A 40 -10.04 -5.81 3.47
C GLU A 40 -10.13 -4.88 2.25
N GLY A 41 -10.31 -5.48 1.07
CA GLY A 41 -10.37 -4.74 -0.20
C GLY A 41 -9.01 -4.35 -0.79
N LEU A 42 -7.89 -4.55 -0.07
CA LEU A 42 -6.53 -4.29 -0.55
C LEU A 42 -5.81 -5.60 -0.88
N VAL A 43 -5.37 -5.75 -2.12
CA VAL A 43 -4.40 -6.80 -2.47
C VAL A 43 -3.04 -6.35 -1.96
N TYR A 44 -2.58 -6.99 -0.89
CA TYR A 44 -1.35 -6.63 -0.19
C TYR A 44 -0.28 -7.71 -0.36
N GLU A 45 0.91 -7.32 -0.83
CA GLU A 45 2.08 -8.18 -0.98
C GLU A 45 3.30 -7.57 -0.27
N GLY A 46 3.89 -8.30 0.69
CA GLY A 46 5.13 -7.89 1.37
C GLY A 46 6.36 -8.50 0.71
N LEU A 47 7.41 -7.71 0.43
CA LEU A 47 8.59 -8.19 -0.32
C LEU A 47 9.61 -9.01 0.48
N THR A 48 9.37 -9.18 1.78
CA THR A 48 10.16 -10.04 2.66
C THR A 48 9.19 -10.71 3.63
N TRP A 49 8.80 -11.93 3.31
CA TRP A 49 8.24 -12.83 4.31
C TRP A 49 9.24 -13.03 5.46
#